data_AF-A0A1L0CQ67-F1
#
_entry.id   AF-A0A1L0CQ67-F1
#
_cell.length_a   1.000
_cell.length_b   1.000
_cell.length_c   1.000
_cell.angle_alpha   90.00
_cell.angle_beta   90.00
_cell.angle_gamma   90.00
#
_symmetry.space_group_name_H-M   'P 1'
#
loop_
_entity.id
_entity.type
_entity.pdbx_description
1 polymer ?
#
loop_
_entity_poly.entity_id
_entity_poly.type
_entity_poly.pdbx_seq_one_letter_code
_entity_poly.pdbx_strand_id
1 'polypeptide(L)'
;MSTSEFKLIQFNHTISEETLPESFVHVYSGGSGEPLPFSRDNFIQAMENVIKLPNINSTIILRADILSYIDSSMESPERNEELISQELNSEYKTLNIDDFEMKFNYIPEGYHLVKGYVRRIYPRNPFKDRLINQTCLVLQNDVNEDDIIINYTPHINNIDEIDKETFPFYIPNVKSVNIQYTKDLIKCLYYPISKEQVDLDFKDSKNRLIRTSKKLLETACKHSIGNKNGYKKQTEHDKIITKEKFQDRYVLLKQKYGKYLYDNWCEVTDPSKHVFEEISIAAFLIELWILKYQDIIYEKQKFEFKDLGCGNGSLVYILNSEGIEGEGYDLRERKSWIDDNLYPKEIKQNLKRQCLIPNLSMVNKDRYLIKNFNTDPISSNSMIQYKKEDIRKSKAVCTMDWSSSKKITFIIGNHSDELTCWIPLLGYPFMVLPCCSYDFNAKKVRYTNKKENNYLNEHTNSNNGKSNSKYASLVNQVIKLSNQVGWKNIQSQSIRIPSTRNIAVVATEHDNLNEFDDDHLWMKEQCLKIIEENGGCGNYLENCLTLIASQHKK
;
A
#
# COMPACT_ATOMS: atom_id res chain seq x y z
N MET A 1 21.50 1.62 11.31
CA MET A 1 21.41 2.70 12.33
C MET A 1 22.04 2.19 13.61
N SER A 2 22.79 3.05 14.32
CA SER A 2 23.79 2.73 15.35
C SER A 2 23.29 1.75 16.42
N THR A 3 23.62 0.48 16.24
CA THR A 3 23.41 -0.55 17.29
C THR A 3 24.34 -0.36 18.49
N SER A 4 25.37 0.48 18.41
CA SER A 4 26.35 0.71 19.48
C SER A 4 25.76 1.49 20.66
N GLU A 5 25.15 2.65 20.43
CA GLU A 5 24.61 3.50 21.52
C GLU A 5 23.42 2.83 22.22
N PHE A 6 22.51 2.20 21.47
CA PHE A 6 21.38 1.48 22.06
C PHE A 6 21.83 0.30 22.95
N LYS A 7 22.95 -0.35 22.60
CA LYS A 7 23.50 -1.47 23.41
C LYS A 7 24.07 -1.01 24.75
N LEU A 8 24.33 0.28 24.94
CA LEU A 8 24.78 0.84 26.23
C LEU A 8 23.65 0.93 27.26
N ILE A 9 22.39 0.92 26.81
CA ILE A 9 21.24 1.02 27.71
C ILE A 9 20.92 -0.38 28.26
N GLN A 10 21.11 -0.53 29.57
CA GLN A 10 20.76 -1.74 30.30
C GLN A 10 19.34 -1.65 30.81
N PHE A 11 18.57 -2.70 30.53
CA PHE A 11 17.15 -2.79 30.79
C PHE A 11 16.93 -3.73 31.98
N ASN A 12 16.44 -3.19 33.10
CA ASN A 12 16.23 -3.90 34.36
C ASN A 12 14.75 -3.94 34.75
N HIS A 13 14.29 -5.12 35.17
CA HIS A 13 12.98 -5.27 35.82
C HIS A 13 13.09 -4.68 37.23
N THR A 14 12.19 -3.77 37.58
CA THR A 14 12.18 -3.06 38.87
C THR A 14 10.74 -2.95 39.30
N ILE A 15 10.41 -3.35 40.53
CA ILE A 15 9.07 -3.17 41.10
C ILE A 15 9.23 -2.25 42.31
N SER A 16 8.46 -1.15 42.36
CA SER A 16 8.42 -0.28 43.55
C SER A 16 7.86 -1.05 44.75
N GLU A 17 8.52 -0.96 45.91
CA GLU A 17 8.14 -1.71 47.12
C GLU A 17 6.84 -1.22 47.77
N GLU A 18 6.48 0.05 47.54
CA GLU A 18 5.20 0.63 47.96
C GLU A 18 4.21 0.62 46.80
N THR A 19 3.15 -0.16 46.93
CA THR A 19 2.08 -0.28 45.93
C THR A 19 0.75 0.02 46.58
N LEU A 20 0.45 1.32 46.71
CA LEU A 20 -0.93 1.73 46.91
C LEU A 20 -1.69 1.42 45.60
N PRO A 21 -2.94 0.93 45.66
CA PRO A 21 -3.74 0.60 44.46
C PRO A 21 -3.95 1.79 43.52
N GLU A 22 -3.75 3.02 44.02
CA GLU A 22 -3.98 4.29 43.33
C GLU A 22 -2.69 5.00 42.90
N SER A 23 -1.55 4.31 42.93
CA SER A 23 -0.26 4.85 42.51
C SER A 23 0.33 4.11 41.31
N PHE A 24 1.18 4.80 40.55
CA PHE A 24 1.96 4.19 39.49
C PHE A 24 2.87 3.10 40.02
N VAL A 25 2.84 1.93 39.38
CA VAL A 25 3.81 0.87 39.61
C VAL A 25 4.91 1.01 38.56
N HIS A 26 6.12 1.28 39.03
CA HIS A 26 7.31 1.17 38.19
C HIS A 26 7.56 -0.31 37.95
N VAL A 27 7.67 -0.71 36.67
CA VAL A 27 7.84 -2.12 36.29
C VAL A 27 9.17 -2.37 35.58
N TYR A 28 9.68 -1.39 34.86
CA TYR A 28 10.89 -1.58 34.07
C TYR A 28 11.64 -0.26 33.93
N SER A 29 12.97 -0.30 34.02
CA SER A 29 13.85 0.84 33.77
C SER A 29 14.91 0.52 32.74
N GLY A 30 15.38 1.56 32.04
CA GLY A 30 16.53 1.54 31.16
C GLY A 30 17.50 2.65 31.55
N GLY A 31 18.79 2.35 31.65
CA GLY A 31 19.83 3.34 31.96
C GLY A 31 21.21 2.92 31.44
N SER A 32 22.12 3.88 31.29
CA SER A 32 23.48 3.66 30.78
C SER A 32 24.59 3.82 31.83
N GLY A 33 24.25 4.18 33.08
CA GLY A 33 25.24 4.59 34.10
C GLY A 33 25.81 6.00 33.88
N GLU A 34 25.46 6.61 32.74
CA GLU A 34 25.68 8.00 32.31
C GLU A 34 24.37 8.52 31.71
N PRO A 35 24.23 9.84 31.45
CA PRO A 35 23.09 10.40 30.75
C PRO A 35 22.74 9.63 29.47
N LEU A 36 21.44 9.43 29.23
CA LEU A 36 20.94 8.74 28.06
C LEU A 36 21.45 9.40 26.77
N PRO A 37 21.71 8.62 25.71
CA PRO A 37 22.37 9.12 24.50
C PRO A 37 21.46 9.97 23.60
N PHE A 38 20.34 10.48 24.11
CA PHE A 38 19.37 11.31 23.40
C PHE A 38 18.75 12.33 24.37
N SER A 39 18.39 13.50 23.85
CA SER A 39 17.77 14.58 24.63
C SER A 39 16.27 14.39 24.81
N ARG A 40 15.69 15.22 25.69
CA ARG A 40 14.24 15.41 25.84
C ARG A 40 13.52 15.60 24.51
N ASP A 41 14.00 16.50 23.66
CA ASP A 41 13.33 16.84 22.41
C ASP A 41 13.37 15.66 21.41
N ASN A 42 14.48 14.91 21.41
CA ASN A 42 14.56 13.69 20.60
C ASN A 42 13.54 12.64 21.07
N PHE A 43 13.34 12.52 22.38
CA PHE A 43 12.37 11.62 22.99
C PHE A 43 10.93 12.05 22.67
N ILE A 44 10.56 13.31 22.91
CA ILE A 44 9.22 13.85 22.59
C ILE A 44 8.90 13.63 21.10
N GLN A 45 9.82 14.00 20.20
CA GLN A 45 9.62 13.82 18.76
C GLN A 45 9.46 12.34 18.38
N ALA A 46 10.20 11.43 19.01
CA ALA A 46 10.09 10.00 18.77
C ALA A 46 8.74 9.46 19.23
N MET A 47 8.31 9.88 20.41
CA MET A 47 7.09 9.41 21.03
C MET A 47 5.83 10.01 20.38
N GLU A 48 5.86 11.26 19.92
CA GLU A 48 4.80 11.80 19.05
C GLU A 48 4.62 10.98 17.76
N ASN A 49 5.72 10.55 17.15
CA ASN A 49 5.65 9.68 15.98
C ASN A 49 5.05 8.30 16.33
N VAL A 50 5.34 7.76 17.53
CA VAL A 50 4.73 6.51 18.03
C VAL A 50 3.25 6.70 18.40
N ILE A 51 2.85 7.89 18.87
CA ILE A 51 1.45 8.26 19.08
C ILE A 51 0.69 8.25 17.75
N LYS A 52 1.28 8.81 16.70
CA LYS A 52 0.67 8.84 15.36
C LYS A 52 0.73 7.48 14.64
N LEU A 53 1.76 6.67 14.93
CA LEU A 53 2.01 5.39 14.26
C LEU A 53 2.25 4.24 15.27
N PRO A 54 1.21 3.82 16.04
CA PRO A 54 1.34 2.78 17.06
C PRO A 54 1.73 1.40 16.51
N ASN A 55 1.61 1.19 15.20
CA ASN A 55 2.11 -0.01 14.53
C ASN A 55 3.65 -0.18 14.66
N ILE A 56 4.37 0.86 15.09
CA ILE A 56 5.78 0.79 15.49
C ILE A 56 5.96 -0.06 16.76
N ASN A 57 5.04 0.06 17.73
CA ASN A 57 5.09 -0.70 18.98
C ASN A 57 4.55 -2.13 18.83
N SER A 58 3.54 -2.32 17.99
CA SER A 58 2.89 -3.62 17.83
C SER A 58 2.54 -3.91 16.38
N THR A 59 2.98 -5.07 15.89
CA THR A 59 2.59 -5.57 14.57
C THR A 59 1.14 -6.01 14.51
N ILE A 60 0.38 -5.99 15.61
CA ILE A 60 -1.05 -6.31 15.61
C ILE A 60 -1.88 -5.08 15.27
N ILE A 61 -1.32 -3.88 15.42
CA ILE A 61 -1.97 -2.61 15.09
C ILE A 61 -1.71 -2.29 13.62
N LEU A 62 -2.77 -1.91 12.89
CA LEU A 62 -2.69 -1.50 11.49
C LEU A 62 -2.32 -0.02 11.37
N ARG A 63 -3.09 0.83 12.06
CA ARG A 63 -2.91 2.29 12.11
C ARG A 63 -3.59 2.88 13.34
N ALA A 64 -3.43 4.18 13.53
CA ALA A 64 -4.32 4.97 14.35
C ALA A 64 -4.65 6.28 13.65
N ASP A 65 -5.87 6.76 13.90
CA ASP A 65 -6.43 7.96 13.31
C ASP A 65 -6.54 9.02 14.43
N ILE A 66 -5.98 10.21 14.22
CA ILE A 66 -5.96 11.27 15.23
C ILE A 66 -7.30 12.02 15.17
N LEU A 67 -8.15 11.78 16.15
CA LEU A 67 -9.50 12.34 16.24
C LEU A 67 -9.51 13.73 16.86
N SER A 68 -8.59 14.00 17.79
CA SER A 68 -8.44 15.32 18.40
C SER A 68 -7.00 15.57 18.84
N TYR A 69 -6.60 16.85 18.87
CA TYR A 69 -5.28 17.32 19.24
C TYR A 69 -5.37 18.61 20.05
N ILE A 70 -4.48 18.77 21.03
CA ILE A 70 -4.27 20.03 21.75
C ILE A 70 -2.78 20.20 22.04
N ASP A 71 -2.29 21.43 22.06
CA ASP A 71 -1.02 21.78 22.68
C ASP A 71 -1.16 22.97 23.64
N SER A 72 -0.08 23.26 24.36
CA SER A 72 -0.03 24.31 25.37
C SER A 72 -0.36 25.72 24.85
N SER A 73 -0.38 25.95 23.54
CA SER A 73 -0.76 27.25 22.96
C SER A 73 -2.25 27.38 22.63
N MET A 74 -3.02 26.29 22.73
CA MET A 74 -4.43 26.22 22.34
C MET A 74 -5.36 26.34 23.54
N GLU A 75 -6.47 27.07 23.39
CA GLU A 75 -7.50 27.20 24.43
C GLU A 75 -8.38 25.95 24.56
N SER A 76 -8.56 25.21 23.47
CA SER A 76 -9.40 24.01 23.41
C SER A 76 -8.86 23.00 22.37
N PRO A 77 -9.16 21.70 22.52
CA PRO A 77 -8.74 20.70 21.54
C PRO A 77 -9.36 20.94 20.16
N GLU A 78 -8.54 20.89 19.12
CA GLU A 78 -9.00 20.78 17.74
C GLU A 78 -9.53 19.37 17.50
N ARG A 79 -10.69 19.25 16.83
CA ARG A 79 -11.33 17.98 16.50
C ARG A 79 -11.30 17.75 15.00
N ASN A 80 -10.97 16.52 14.60
CA ASN A 80 -11.07 16.08 13.22
C ASN A 80 -12.48 15.52 12.97
N GLU A 81 -13.40 16.40 12.59
CA GLU A 81 -14.81 16.04 12.38
C GLU A 81 -15.00 15.04 11.23
N GLU A 82 -14.12 15.02 10.21
CA GLU A 82 -14.17 14.03 9.13
C GLU A 82 -13.94 12.60 9.65
N LEU A 83 -12.91 12.40 10.49
CA LEU A 83 -12.61 11.09 11.07
C LEU A 83 -13.62 10.69 12.16
N ILE A 84 -14.15 11.67 12.88
CA ILE A 84 -15.17 11.45 13.92
C ILE A 84 -16.49 10.99 13.28
N SER A 85 -16.92 11.65 12.20
CA SER A 85 -18.15 11.32 11.47
C SER A 85 -18.01 10.16 10.47
N GLN A 86 -16.79 9.62 10.30
CA GLN A 86 -16.56 8.48 9.42
C GLN A 86 -17.41 7.27 9.85
N GLU A 87 -18.28 6.82 8.96
CA GLU A 87 -19.02 5.58 9.14
C GLU A 87 -18.06 4.38 9.10
N LEU A 88 -18.12 3.57 10.16
CA LEU A 88 -17.36 2.33 10.25
C LEU A 88 -18.20 1.17 9.74
N ASN A 89 -17.52 0.15 9.20
CA ASN A 89 -18.20 -1.08 8.83
C ASN A 89 -18.88 -1.71 10.05
N SER A 90 -20.16 -2.04 9.94
CA SER A 90 -21.00 -2.52 11.04
C SER A 90 -20.58 -3.88 11.61
N GLU A 91 -19.78 -4.67 10.88
CA GLU A 91 -19.23 -5.94 11.35
C GLU A 91 -17.93 -5.76 12.17
N TYR A 92 -17.36 -4.55 12.21
CA TYR A 92 -16.19 -4.29 13.03
C TYR A 92 -16.55 -4.42 14.51
N LYS A 93 -15.67 -5.11 15.25
CA LYS A 93 -15.77 -5.11 16.70
C LYS A 93 -15.28 -3.76 17.22
N THR A 94 -16.04 -3.13 18.09
CA THR A 94 -15.72 -1.80 18.63
C THR A 94 -15.83 -1.82 20.15
N LEU A 95 -15.16 -0.87 20.81
CA LEU A 95 -15.25 -0.60 22.24
C LEU A 95 -15.14 0.90 22.44
N ASN A 96 -16.17 1.55 22.98
CA ASN A 96 -16.20 2.98 23.34
C ASN A 96 -15.60 3.91 22.27
N ILE A 97 -15.89 3.65 21.00
CA ILE A 97 -15.36 4.44 19.88
C ILE A 97 -16.01 5.82 19.72
N ASP A 98 -17.12 6.04 20.44
CA ASP A 98 -17.87 7.30 20.51
C ASP A 98 -17.42 8.18 21.68
N ASP A 99 -16.53 7.67 22.53
CA ASP A 99 -15.91 8.45 23.59
C ASP A 99 -14.74 9.24 22.99
N PHE A 100 -15.00 10.50 22.64
CA PHE A 100 -14.01 11.42 22.06
C PHE A 100 -13.33 12.30 23.12
N GLU A 101 -13.77 12.21 24.38
CA GLU A 101 -13.31 13.09 25.44
C GLU A 101 -11.89 12.71 25.89
N MET A 102 -11.02 13.70 25.90
CA MET A 102 -9.63 13.51 26.34
C MET A 102 -9.59 13.20 27.84
N LYS A 103 -8.89 12.12 28.22
CA LYS A 103 -8.82 11.66 29.61
C LYS A 103 -7.60 12.24 30.32
N PHE A 104 -7.84 12.97 31.41
CA PHE A 104 -6.80 13.58 32.26
C PHE A 104 -6.67 12.88 33.63
N ASN A 105 -7.39 11.77 33.84
CA ASN A 105 -7.57 11.11 35.14
C ASN A 105 -6.28 10.53 35.76
N TYR A 106 -5.20 10.42 34.97
CA TYR A 106 -3.95 9.78 35.38
C TYR A 106 -2.73 10.67 35.15
N ILE A 107 -2.89 11.98 35.35
CA ILE A 107 -1.75 12.93 35.39
C ILE A 107 -1.15 12.90 36.81
N PRO A 108 0.16 12.60 36.97
CA PRO A 108 0.81 12.71 38.27
C PRO A 108 0.85 14.16 38.76
N GLU A 109 0.81 14.35 40.08
CA GLU A 109 0.97 15.67 40.69
C GLU A 109 2.34 16.28 40.32
N GLY A 110 2.37 17.59 40.07
CA GLY A 110 3.58 18.31 39.65
C GLY A 110 3.95 18.15 38.17
N TYR A 111 2.98 17.77 37.33
CA TYR A 111 3.13 17.71 35.88
C TYR A 111 2.03 18.52 35.19
N HIS A 112 2.39 19.21 34.10
CA HIS A 112 1.45 19.90 33.23
C HIS A 112 1.44 19.29 31.82
N LEU A 113 0.36 19.55 31.09
CA LEU A 113 0.18 19.12 29.71
C LEU A 113 1.02 19.96 28.75
N VAL A 114 1.83 19.29 27.93
CA VAL A 114 2.52 19.91 26.79
C VAL A 114 1.71 19.69 25.51
N LYS A 115 1.27 18.44 25.28
CA LYS A 115 0.42 18.05 24.13
C LYS A 115 -0.52 16.92 24.50
N GLY A 116 -1.70 16.92 23.91
CA GLY A 116 -2.69 15.85 24.07
C GLY A 116 -3.23 15.39 22.71
N TYR A 117 -3.51 14.09 22.62
CA TYR A 117 -4.10 13.47 21.44
C TYR A 117 -5.20 12.51 21.86
N VAL A 118 -6.32 12.50 21.14
CA VAL A 118 -7.26 11.38 21.13
C VAL A 118 -7.12 10.66 19.81
N ARG A 119 -6.81 9.36 19.85
CA ARG A 119 -6.63 8.53 18.65
C ARG A 119 -7.58 7.35 18.63
N ARG A 120 -8.10 6.98 17.46
CA ARG A 120 -8.78 5.69 17.24
C ARG A 120 -7.78 4.67 16.76
N ILE A 121 -7.65 3.54 17.45
CA ILE A 121 -6.71 2.48 17.07
C ILE A 121 -7.43 1.42 16.23
N TYR A 122 -6.85 1.11 15.07
CA TYR A 122 -7.32 0.04 14.19
C TYR A 122 -6.41 -1.18 14.33
N PRO A 123 -6.92 -2.32 14.82
CA PRO A 123 -6.16 -3.58 14.73
C PRO A 123 -6.04 -4.03 13.27
N ARG A 124 -5.07 -4.90 12.98
CA ARG A 124 -4.91 -5.52 11.65
C ARG A 124 -6.11 -6.36 11.22
N ASN A 125 -6.90 -6.83 12.17
CA ASN A 125 -8.14 -7.54 11.90
C ASN A 125 -9.27 -7.00 12.80
N PRO A 126 -9.98 -5.96 12.36
CA PRO A 126 -11.09 -5.36 13.12
C PRO A 126 -12.32 -6.27 13.23
N PHE A 127 -12.40 -7.36 12.47
CA PHE A 127 -13.44 -8.38 12.63
C PHE A 127 -13.15 -9.36 13.77
N LYS A 128 -11.89 -9.42 14.25
CA LYS A 128 -11.47 -10.31 15.34
C LYS A 128 -11.19 -9.58 16.64
N ASP A 129 -10.61 -8.39 16.55
CA ASP A 129 -10.19 -7.57 17.69
C ASP A 129 -10.84 -6.18 17.61
N ARG A 130 -11.01 -5.52 18.75
CA ARG A 130 -11.83 -4.31 18.84
C ARG A 130 -11.08 -3.05 18.43
N LEU A 131 -11.74 -2.15 17.71
CA LEU A 131 -11.32 -0.74 17.61
C LEU A 131 -11.64 -0.05 18.94
N ILE A 132 -10.77 0.85 19.37
CA ILE A 132 -10.95 1.63 20.59
C ILE A 132 -10.30 3.01 20.46
N ASN A 133 -10.85 4.01 21.14
CA ASN A 133 -10.21 5.30 21.30
C ASN A 133 -9.18 5.27 22.45
N GLN A 134 -8.12 6.06 22.34
CA GLN A 134 -7.08 6.16 23.35
C GLN A 134 -6.60 7.60 23.47
N THR A 135 -6.56 8.11 24.69
CA THR A 135 -5.91 9.37 25.01
C THR A 135 -4.41 9.14 25.13
N CYS A 136 -3.62 9.99 24.49
CA CYS A 136 -2.16 10.02 24.60
C CYS A 136 -1.71 11.42 25.03
N LEU A 137 -1.04 11.54 26.17
CA LEU A 137 -0.57 12.83 26.69
C LEU A 137 0.95 12.89 26.71
N VAL A 138 1.49 14.06 26.38
CA VAL A 138 2.87 14.46 26.62
C VAL A 138 2.86 15.41 27.80
N LEU A 139 3.42 14.98 28.91
CA LEU A 139 3.42 15.69 30.19
C LEU A 139 4.86 16.08 30.54
N GLN A 140 5.02 17.26 31.13
CA GLN A 140 6.32 17.75 31.61
C GLN A 140 6.22 18.09 33.09
N ASN A 141 7.26 17.74 33.85
CA ASN A 141 7.32 18.09 35.25
C ASN A 141 7.51 19.61 35.45
N ASP A 142 6.84 20.17 36.45
CA ASP A 142 6.84 21.61 36.72
C ASP A 142 8.18 22.15 37.22
N VAL A 143 9.03 21.27 37.78
CA VAL A 143 10.33 21.64 38.37
C VAL A 143 11.48 21.17 37.49
N ASN A 144 11.41 19.96 36.96
CA ASN A 144 12.45 19.38 36.11
C ASN A 144 11.98 19.26 34.66
N GLU A 145 12.38 20.22 33.84
CA GLU A 145 12.02 20.25 32.42
C GLU A 145 12.47 19.02 31.60
N ASP A 146 13.51 18.29 32.06
CA ASP A 146 14.00 17.06 31.43
C ASP A 146 13.23 15.80 31.90
N ASP A 147 12.25 15.94 32.79
CA ASP A 147 11.37 14.86 33.25
C ASP A 147 10.04 14.89 32.48
N ILE A 148 9.92 13.98 31.51
CA ILE A 148 8.80 13.88 30.57
C ILE A 148 8.08 12.57 30.73
N ILE A 149 6.75 12.60 30.77
CA ILE A 149 5.90 11.41 30.76
C ILE A 149 5.06 11.37 29.48
N ILE A 150 5.13 10.24 28.79
CA ILE A 150 4.18 9.89 27.74
C ILE A 150 3.15 8.94 28.33
N ASN A 151 1.92 9.43 28.49
CA ASN A 151 0.80 8.68 29.03
C ASN A 151 -0.07 8.11 27.90
N TYR A 152 -0.53 6.88 28.06
CA TYR A 152 -1.51 6.21 27.18
C TYR A 152 -2.66 5.67 28.01
N THR A 153 -3.86 6.21 27.82
CA THR A 153 -5.09 5.82 28.54
C THR A 153 -6.13 5.31 27.56
N PRO A 154 -6.44 4.00 27.54
CA PRO A 154 -7.51 3.46 26.71
C PRO A 154 -8.87 3.96 27.18
N HIS A 155 -9.79 4.25 26.27
CA HIS A 155 -11.14 4.70 26.60
C HIS A 155 -11.98 3.50 27.02
N ILE A 156 -11.80 3.03 28.25
CA ILE A 156 -12.55 1.91 28.83
C ILE A 156 -13.24 2.39 30.09
N ASN A 157 -14.56 2.56 30.00
CA ASN A 157 -15.41 2.77 31.17
C ASN A 157 -15.42 1.50 32.02
N ASN A 158 -15.33 1.65 33.33
CA ASN A 158 -15.34 0.54 34.31
C ASN A 158 -14.38 -0.60 33.91
N ILE A 159 -13.12 -0.26 33.63
CA ILE A 159 -12.08 -1.23 33.27
C ILE A 159 -11.91 -2.37 34.30
N ASP A 160 -12.33 -2.14 35.55
CA ASP A 160 -12.28 -3.13 36.63
C ASP A 160 -13.36 -4.22 36.48
N GLU A 161 -14.39 -3.97 35.66
CA GLU A 161 -15.56 -4.85 35.44
C GLU A 161 -15.59 -5.47 34.03
N ILE A 162 -14.69 -5.05 33.14
CA ILE A 162 -14.68 -5.52 31.75
C ILE A 162 -14.12 -6.95 31.66
N ASP A 163 -14.83 -7.81 30.92
CA ASP A 163 -14.34 -9.16 30.68
C ASP A 163 -13.06 -9.17 29.81
N LYS A 164 -12.15 -10.12 30.09
CA LYS A 164 -10.88 -10.30 29.38
C LYS A 164 -11.08 -10.57 27.89
N GLU A 165 -12.18 -11.23 27.49
CA GLU A 165 -12.49 -11.43 26.06
C GLU A 165 -12.96 -10.15 25.37
N THR A 166 -13.42 -9.17 26.15
CA THR A 166 -13.82 -7.85 25.65
C THR A 166 -12.62 -6.93 25.49
N PHE A 167 -11.59 -7.09 26.31
CA PHE A 167 -10.38 -6.27 26.27
C PHE A 167 -9.62 -6.42 24.94
N PRO A 168 -9.29 -5.32 24.22
CA PRO A 168 -8.54 -5.41 22.97
C PRO A 168 -7.17 -6.05 23.18
N PHE A 169 -6.81 -7.05 22.37
CA PHE A 169 -5.61 -7.85 22.64
C PHE A 169 -4.35 -6.99 22.64
N TYR A 170 -4.26 -5.98 21.79
CA TYR A 170 -3.07 -5.14 21.64
C TYR A 170 -2.89 -4.06 22.73
N ILE A 171 -3.88 -3.86 23.61
CA ILE A 171 -3.78 -2.94 24.75
C ILE A 171 -3.30 -3.72 25.98
N PRO A 172 -2.32 -3.21 26.75
CA PRO A 172 -1.99 -3.79 28.05
C PRO A 172 -3.16 -3.69 29.01
N ASN A 173 -3.46 -4.77 29.75
CA ASN A 173 -4.60 -4.83 30.68
C ASN A 173 -4.34 -4.02 31.97
N VAL A 174 -4.28 -2.70 31.86
CA VAL A 174 -4.00 -1.72 32.92
C VAL A 174 -4.80 -0.44 32.65
N LYS A 175 -5.03 0.40 33.68
CA LYS A 175 -5.75 1.69 33.55
C LYS A 175 -5.01 2.69 32.67
N SER A 176 -3.68 2.74 32.78
CA SER A 176 -2.83 3.53 31.87
C SER A 176 -1.41 2.99 31.79
N VAL A 177 -0.75 3.30 30.68
CA VAL A 177 0.66 3.00 30.42
C VAL A 177 1.44 4.30 30.31
N ASN A 178 2.56 4.40 31.01
CA ASN A 178 3.37 5.62 31.06
C ASN A 178 4.81 5.28 30.72
N ILE A 179 5.42 6.09 29.86
CA ILE A 179 6.85 6.03 29.56
C ILE A 179 7.46 7.34 30.04
N GLN A 180 8.20 7.27 31.14
CA GLN A 180 8.91 8.41 31.71
C GLN A 180 10.32 8.47 31.16
N TYR A 181 10.77 9.65 30.74
CA TYR A 181 12.14 9.96 30.42
C TYR A 181 12.67 10.97 31.43
N THR A 182 13.85 10.70 31.95
CA THR A 182 14.73 11.71 32.54
C THR A 182 16.07 11.67 31.81
N LYS A 183 16.94 12.64 32.08
CA LYS A 183 18.29 12.67 31.51
C LYS A 183 19.08 11.38 31.74
N ASP A 184 18.85 10.67 32.83
CA ASP A 184 19.64 9.49 33.23
C ASP A 184 18.91 8.16 33.00
N LEU A 185 17.57 8.17 32.99
CA LEU A 185 16.76 6.96 33.02
C LEU A 185 15.53 7.07 32.14
N ILE A 186 15.11 5.94 31.59
CA ILE A 186 13.78 5.76 31.00
C ILE A 186 13.02 4.70 31.79
N LYS A 187 11.75 4.93 32.12
CA LYS A 187 10.95 4.02 32.94
C LYS A 187 9.61 3.73 32.30
N CYS A 188 9.13 2.50 32.46
CA CYS A 188 7.77 2.12 32.13
C CYS A 188 6.99 2.01 33.43
N LEU A 189 5.94 2.82 33.56
CA LEU A 189 5.04 2.81 34.71
C LEU A 189 3.64 2.41 34.27
N TYR A 190 3.00 1.56 35.04
CA TYR A 190 1.60 1.20 34.83
C TYR A 190 0.74 1.73 35.95
N TYR A 191 -0.47 2.15 35.61
CA TYR A 191 -1.53 2.32 36.61
C TYR A 191 -2.35 1.02 36.66
N PRO A 192 -2.24 0.20 37.71
CA PRO A 192 -2.86 -1.12 37.76
C PRO A 192 -4.39 -1.04 37.85
N ILE A 193 -5.08 -2.10 37.41
CA ILE A 193 -6.53 -2.28 37.58
C ILE A 193 -6.87 -2.49 39.05
N SER A 194 -6.13 -3.40 39.69
CA SER A 194 -6.35 -3.80 41.09
C SER A 194 -5.04 -4.10 41.81
N LYS A 195 -5.09 -4.17 43.15
CA LYS A 195 -3.94 -4.60 43.96
C LYS A 195 -3.50 -6.03 43.64
N GLU A 196 -4.45 -6.93 43.38
CA GLU A 196 -4.17 -8.32 43.01
C GLU A 196 -3.33 -8.41 41.73
N GLN A 197 -3.62 -7.57 40.73
CA GLN A 197 -2.80 -7.49 39.52
C GLN A 197 -1.34 -7.12 39.83
N VAL A 198 -1.11 -6.21 40.76
CA VAL A 198 0.26 -5.85 41.16
C VAL A 198 1.00 -7.05 41.76
N ASP A 199 0.33 -7.80 42.63
CA ASP A 199 0.92 -8.93 43.34
C ASP A 199 1.13 -10.16 42.45
N LEU A 200 0.28 -10.38 41.44
CA LEU A 200 0.35 -11.53 40.56
C LEU A 200 1.06 -11.23 39.24
N ASP A 201 0.62 -10.19 38.51
CA ASP A 201 1.08 -9.96 37.14
C ASP A 201 2.46 -9.29 37.08
N PHE A 202 2.73 -8.32 37.95
CA PHE A 202 3.99 -7.57 37.89
C PHE A 202 5.16 -8.29 38.56
N LYS A 203 4.90 -9.23 39.48
CA LYS A 203 5.96 -10.04 40.10
C LYS A 203 6.40 -11.21 39.24
N ASP A 204 5.57 -11.68 38.31
CA ASP A 204 5.94 -12.74 37.37
C ASP A 204 6.73 -12.20 36.17
N SER A 205 8.04 -12.50 36.13
CA SER A 205 8.92 -12.18 35.00
C SER A 205 8.45 -12.75 33.64
N LYS A 206 7.62 -13.80 33.64
CA LYS A 206 7.01 -14.40 32.45
C LYS A 206 5.64 -13.80 32.12
N ASN A 207 5.18 -12.80 32.85
CA ASN A 207 3.94 -12.13 32.52
C ASN A 207 4.08 -11.28 31.24
N ARG A 208 2.99 -11.17 30.50
CA ARG A 208 2.93 -10.37 29.28
C ARG A 208 3.20 -8.89 29.54
N LEU A 209 2.73 -8.34 30.66
CA LEU A 209 2.90 -6.93 31.02
C LEU A 209 4.38 -6.55 31.19
N ILE A 210 5.19 -7.46 31.76
CA ILE A 210 6.65 -7.31 31.88
C ILE A 210 7.32 -7.27 30.51
N ARG A 211 7.04 -8.26 29.65
CA ARG A 211 7.60 -8.26 28.28
C ARG A 211 7.20 -7.02 27.48
N THR A 212 5.97 -6.58 27.67
CA THR A 212 5.42 -5.40 26.98
C THR A 212 6.12 -4.13 27.46
N SER A 213 6.32 -3.96 28.77
CA SER A 213 7.02 -2.81 29.35
C SER A 213 8.43 -2.66 28.78
N LYS A 214 9.22 -3.73 28.79
CA LYS A 214 10.56 -3.77 28.18
C LYS A 214 10.50 -3.38 26.70
N LYS A 215 9.58 -3.97 25.94
CA LYS A 215 9.46 -3.70 24.50
C LYS A 215 9.13 -2.24 24.20
N LEU A 216 8.26 -1.63 25.00
CA LEU A 216 7.92 -0.21 24.88
C LEU A 216 9.14 0.67 25.12
N LEU A 217 9.94 0.40 26.16
CA LEU A 217 11.17 1.16 26.43
C LEU A 217 12.23 0.98 25.35
N GLU A 218 12.43 -0.25 24.87
CA GLU A 218 13.37 -0.51 23.78
C GLU A 218 12.99 0.28 22.51
N THR A 219 11.69 0.32 22.19
CA THR A 219 11.19 1.07 21.02
C THR A 219 11.39 2.57 21.23
N ALA A 220 11.01 3.10 22.40
CA ALA A 220 11.21 4.51 22.75
C ALA A 220 12.68 4.94 22.59
N CYS A 221 13.62 4.15 23.13
CA CYS A 221 15.05 4.43 23.02
C CYS A 221 15.54 4.35 21.56
N LYS A 222 15.21 3.28 20.83
CA LYS A 222 15.63 3.10 19.43
C LYS A 222 15.16 4.26 18.55
N HIS A 223 13.92 4.70 18.72
CA HIS A 223 13.36 5.80 17.95
C HIS A 223 13.94 7.16 18.36
N SER A 224 14.20 7.39 19.64
CA SER A 224 14.84 8.62 20.12
C SER A 224 16.27 8.75 19.57
N ILE A 225 17.05 7.65 19.57
CA ILE A 225 18.38 7.59 18.95
C ILE A 225 18.28 7.76 17.42
N GLY A 226 17.25 7.18 16.78
CA GLY A 226 16.99 7.36 15.35
C GLY A 226 16.76 8.82 14.97
N ASN A 227 15.95 9.54 15.77
CA ASN A 227 15.68 10.96 15.58
C ASN A 227 16.93 11.82 15.79
N LYS A 228 17.71 11.57 16.85
CA LYS A 228 19.02 12.22 17.07
C LYS A 228 19.92 12.09 15.83
N ASN A 229 19.92 10.93 15.20
CA ASN A 229 20.72 10.66 14.00
C ASN A 229 20.10 11.19 12.69
N GLY A 230 19.02 11.96 12.76
CA GLY A 230 18.38 12.58 11.60
C GLY A 230 17.65 11.59 10.69
N TYR A 231 17.06 10.52 11.23
CA TYR A 231 16.23 9.60 10.44
C TYR A 231 15.15 10.37 9.66
N LYS A 232 15.17 10.24 8.33
CA LYS A 232 14.08 10.70 7.45
C LYS A 232 13.51 9.51 6.72
N LYS A 233 12.18 9.38 6.73
CA LYS A 233 11.45 8.35 5.97
C LYS A 233 11.74 8.54 4.48
N GLN A 234 12.27 7.51 3.82
CA GLN A 234 12.74 7.60 2.44
C GLN A 234 11.67 7.33 1.38
N THR A 235 10.48 6.86 1.77
CA THR A 235 9.43 6.44 0.83
C THR A 235 8.17 7.30 0.98
N GLU A 236 7.79 7.94 -0.12
CA GLU A 236 6.58 8.74 -0.24
C GLU A 236 5.42 7.83 -0.69
N HIS A 237 4.74 7.26 0.29
CA HIS A 237 3.45 6.59 0.08
C HIS A 237 2.33 7.62 0.11
N ASP A 238 1.14 7.19 -0.32
CA ASP A 238 -0.13 7.86 -0.02
C ASP A 238 -0.31 9.26 -0.68
N LYS A 239 0.27 9.48 -1.88
CA LYS A 239 0.19 10.74 -2.65
C LYS A 239 -1.10 10.93 -3.42
N ILE A 240 -1.60 9.86 -4.03
CA ILE A 240 -2.79 9.84 -4.86
C ILE A 240 -3.98 9.46 -3.98
N ILE A 241 -3.81 8.36 -3.22
CA ILE A 241 -4.82 7.85 -2.30
C ILE A 241 -4.26 7.88 -0.88
N THR A 242 -5.00 8.52 0.02
CA THR A 242 -4.68 8.57 1.45
C THR A 242 -4.54 7.18 2.04
N LYS A 243 -3.66 7.03 3.03
CA LYS A 243 -3.40 5.75 3.70
C LYS A 243 -4.68 5.13 4.25
N GLU A 244 -5.56 5.96 4.78
CA GLU A 244 -6.78 5.62 5.50
C GLU A 244 -7.76 4.93 4.54
N LYS A 245 -8.17 5.63 3.47
CA LYS A 245 -9.03 5.08 2.40
C LYS A 245 -8.50 3.76 1.82
N PHE A 246 -7.20 3.70 1.50
CA PHE A 246 -6.58 2.47 0.99
C PHE A 246 -6.69 1.31 2.00
N GLN A 247 -6.33 1.55 3.27
CA GLN A 247 -6.31 0.50 4.28
C GLN A 247 -7.72 0.02 4.63
N ASP A 248 -8.71 0.91 4.64
CA ASP A 248 -10.11 0.55 4.88
C ASP A 248 -10.62 -0.35 3.77
N ARG A 249 -10.45 0.05 2.50
CA ARG A 249 -10.81 -0.77 1.34
C ARG A 249 -10.08 -2.12 1.36
N TYR A 250 -8.77 -2.11 1.62
CA TYR A 250 -7.97 -3.33 1.67
C TYR A 250 -8.47 -4.31 2.73
N VAL A 251 -8.83 -3.85 3.93
CA VAL A 251 -9.35 -4.70 5.00
C VAL A 251 -10.68 -5.34 4.61
N LEU A 252 -11.58 -4.58 3.97
CA LEU A 252 -12.87 -5.10 3.50
C LEU A 252 -12.69 -6.16 2.41
N LEU A 253 -11.90 -5.87 1.38
CA LEU A 253 -11.61 -6.82 0.31
C LEU A 253 -10.87 -8.06 0.84
N LYS A 254 -9.94 -7.89 1.79
CA LYS A 254 -9.23 -9.01 2.41
C LYS A 254 -10.17 -9.91 3.19
N GLN A 255 -11.14 -9.35 3.92
CA GLN A 255 -12.15 -10.13 4.63
C GLN A 255 -13.04 -10.91 3.66
N LYS A 256 -13.50 -10.26 2.59
CA LYS A 256 -14.43 -10.83 1.60
C LYS A 256 -13.79 -11.89 0.71
N TYR A 257 -12.58 -11.64 0.22
CA TYR A 257 -11.94 -12.46 -0.83
C TYR A 257 -10.71 -13.24 -0.35
N GLY A 258 -10.02 -12.74 0.68
CA GLY A 258 -8.67 -13.21 1.03
C GLY A 258 -8.60 -14.69 1.39
N LYS A 259 -9.48 -15.17 2.28
CA LYS A 259 -9.48 -16.59 2.68
C LYS A 259 -9.84 -17.50 1.50
N TYR A 260 -10.88 -17.14 0.75
CA TYR A 260 -11.36 -17.96 -0.36
C TYR A 260 -10.33 -18.09 -1.49
N LEU A 261 -9.72 -16.98 -1.92
CA LEU A 261 -8.67 -17.02 -2.96
C LEU A 261 -7.42 -17.76 -2.48
N TYR A 262 -7.07 -17.64 -1.20
CA TYR A 262 -5.91 -18.32 -0.62
C TYR A 262 -6.11 -19.84 -0.57
N ASP A 263 -7.25 -20.29 -0.04
CA ASP A 263 -7.52 -21.72 0.14
C ASP A 263 -7.73 -22.45 -1.20
N ASN A 264 -8.22 -21.76 -2.22
CA ASN A 264 -8.49 -22.31 -3.55
C ASN A 264 -7.41 -21.94 -4.59
N TRP A 265 -6.21 -21.57 -4.15
CA TRP A 265 -5.16 -21.10 -5.06
C TRP A 265 -4.63 -22.23 -5.96
N CYS A 266 -4.77 -22.06 -7.29
CA CYS A 266 -4.40 -23.08 -8.27
C CYS A 266 -3.00 -22.90 -8.89
N GLU A 267 -2.34 -21.76 -8.66
CA GLU A 267 -1.08 -21.42 -9.30
C GLU A 267 0.15 -21.92 -8.52
N VAL A 268 1.28 -22.06 -9.21
CA VAL A 268 2.54 -22.55 -8.59
C VAL A 268 3.16 -21.51 -7.64
N THR A 269 2.79 -20.24 -7.82
CA THR A 269 3.29 -19.13 -7.02
C THR A 269 2.69 -19.13 -5.62
N ASP A 270 3.40 -18.56 -4.64
CA ASP A 270 2.93 -18.51 -3.23
C ASP A 270 1.66 -17.65 -3.06
N PRO A 271 0.52 -18.23 -2.63
CA PRO A 271 -0.71 -17.47 -2.40
C PRO A 271 -0.55 -16.39 -1.32
N SER A 272 0.35 -16.59 -0.34
CA SER A 272 0.62 -15.62 0.73
C SER A 272 1.22 -14.32 0.22
N LYS A 273 1.80 -14.35 -0.98
CA LYS A 273 2.31 -13.15 -1.64
C LYS A 273 1.31 -12.61 -2.66
N HIS A 274 0.82 -13.48 -3.54
CA HIS A 274 0.06 -13.04 -4.71
C HIS A 274 -1.38 -12.64 -4.38
N VAL A 275 -2.11 -13.40 -3.56
CA VAL A 275 -3.51 -13.07 -3.22
C VAL A 275 -3.61 -11.68 -2.59
N PHE A 276 -2.74 -11.38 -1.63
CA PHE A 276 -2.78 -10.09 -0.92
C PHE A 276 -2.16 -8.94 -1.73
N GLU A 277 -1.27 -9.23 -2.69
CA GLU A 277 -0.82 -8.26 -3.70
C GLU A 277 -2.00 -7.84 -4.60
N GLU A 278 -2.75 -8.80 -5.15
CA GLU A 278 -3.92 -8.49 -6.00
C GLU A 278 -5.02 -7.75 -5.24
N ILE A 279 -5.31 -8.14 -3.99
CA ILE A 279 -6.28 -7.43 -3.13
C ILE A 279 -5.82 -5.99 -2.85
N SER A 280 -4.52 -5.77 -2.66
CA SER A 280 -3.97 -4.43 -2.47
C SER A 280 -4.07 -3.58 -3.75
N ILE A 281 -3.81 -4.18 -4.91
CA ILE A 281 -3.93 -3.48 -6.20
C ILE A 281 -5.40 -3.13 -6.47
N ALA A 282 -6.33 -4.07 -6.24
CA ALA A 282 -7.77 -3.83 -6.33
C ALA A 282 -8.22 -2.69 -5.40
N ALA A 283 -7.75 -2.70 -4.14
CA ALA A 283 -8.07 -1.62 -3.20
C ALA A 283 -7.60 -0.25 -3.70
N PHE A 284 -6.38 -0.18 -4.24
CA PHE A 284 -5.86 1.07 -4.79
C PHE A 284 -6.65 1.54 -6.01
N LEU A 285 -6.98 0.65 -6.95
CA LEU A 285 -7.74 0.98 -8.16
C LEU A 285 -9.16 1.44 -7.84
N ILE A 286 -9.86 0.76 -6.93
CA ILE A 286 -11.22 1.16 -6.52
C ILE A 286 -11.20 2.57 -5.93
N GLU A 287 -10.29 2.86 -4.99
CA GLU A 287 -10.22 4.20 -4.38
C GLU A 287 -9.75 5.27 -5.39
N LEU A 288 -8.86 4.93 -6.32
CA LEU A 288 -8.48 5.80 -7.43
C LEU A 288 -9.67 6.16 -8.32
N TRP A 289 -10.48 5.17 -8.68
CA TRP A 289 -11.63 5.39 -9.53
C TRP A 289 -12.79 6.05 -8.80
N ILE A 290 -12.98 5.82 -7.48
CA ILE A 290 -13.89 6.63 -6.67
C ILE A 290 -13.44 8.08 -6.69
N LEU A 291 -12.14 8.35 -6.53
CA LEU A 291 -11.61 9.72 -6.56
C LEU A 291 -11.81 10.41 -7.92
N LYS A 292 -11.70 9.68 -9.04
CA LYS A 292 -11.70 10.26 -10.40
C LYS A 292 -13.02 10.14 -11.16
N TYR A 293 -13.84 9.14 -10.84
CA TYR A 293 -14.99 8.69 -11.62
C TYR A 293 -16.19 8.29 -10.74
N GLN A 294 -16.31 8.87 -9.54
CA GLN A 294 -17.30 8.48 -8.52
C GLN A 294 -18.71 8.26 -9.07
N ASP A 295 -19.17 9.15 -9.94
CA ASP A 295 -20.55 9.16 -10.45
C ASP A 295 -20.83 8.05 -11.47
N ILE A 296 -19.80 7.46 -12.07
CA ILE A 296 -19.96 6.57 -13.24
C ILE A 296 -19.26 5.22 -13.10
N ILE A 297 -18.34 5.05 -12.15
CA ILE A 297 -17.53 3.83 -11.97
C ILE A 297 -18.38 2.55 -11.87
N TYR A 298 -19.55 2.63 -11.23
CA TYR A 298 -20.48 1.50 -11.08
C TYR A 298 -21.57 1.46 -12.16
N GLU A 299 -21.57 2.41 -13.10
CA GLU A 299 -22.48 2.41 -14.24
C GLU A 299 -21.87 1.62 -15.41
N LYS A 300 -22.34 0.37 -15.59
CA LYS A 300 -21.91 -0.57 -16.65
C LYS A 300 -21.91 0.03 -18.07
N GLN A 301 -22.82 0.97 -18.34
CA GLN A 301 -22.95 1.66 -19.61
C GLN A 301 -21.98 2.85 -19.80
N LYS A 302 -21.25 3.25 -18.76
CA LYS A 302 -20.37 4.44 -18.77
C LYS A 302 -18.91 4.13 -18.43
N PHE A 303 -18.61 3.09 -17.68
CA PHE A 303 -17.24 2.77 -17.26
C PHE A 303 -16.92 1.29 -17.48
N GLU A 304 -15.70 1.02 -17.93
CA GLU A 304 -15.14 -0.34 -17.97
C GLU A 304 -13.62 -0.30 -17.77
N PHE A 305 -13.04 -1.43 -17.32
CA PHE A 305 -11.59 -1.60 -17.32
C PHE A 305 -11.11 -2.72 -18.26
N LYS A 306 -9.86 -2.64 -18.70
CA LYS A 306 -9.14 -3.69 -19.43
C LYS A 306 -7.81 -3.97 -18.74
N ASP A 307 -7.63 -5.18 -18.22
CA ASP A 307 -6.40 -5.63 -17.57
C ASP A 307 -5.50 -6.37 -18.57
N LEU A 308 -4.37 -5.75 -18.92
CA LEU A 308 -3.47 -6.21 -19.97
C LEU A 308 -2.35 -7.06 -19.38
N GLY A 309 -2.39 -8.37 -19.63
CA GLY A 309 -1.53 -9.34 -18.95
C GLY A 309 -2.08 -9.77 -17.60
N CYS A 310 -3.40 -9.99 -17.52
CA CYS A 310 -4.12 -10.24 -16.26
C CYS A 310 -3.72 -11.53 -15.52
N GLY A 311 -2.86 -12.36 -16.10
CA GLY A 311 -2.29 -13.52 -15.43
C GLY A 311 -3.35 -14.49 -14.94
N ASN A 312 -3.36 -14.75 -13.63
CA ASN A 312 -4.32 -15.68 -13.02
C ASN A 312 -5.76 -15.15 -12.97
N GLY A 313 -6.02 -13.89 -13.33
CA GLY A 313 -7.35 -13.28 -13.36
C GLY A 313 -7.93 -12.88 -12.00
N SER A 314 -7.17 -12.95 -10.90
CA SER A 314 -7.68 -12.63 -9.56
C SER A 314 -8.08 -11.16 -9.42
N LEU A 315 -7.33 -10.24 -10.02
CA LEU A 315 -7.68 -8.82 -10.03
C LEU A 315 -9.02 -8.57 -10.73
N VAL A 316 -9.19 -9.17 -11.92
CA VAL A 316 -10.43 -9.11 -12.71
C VAL A 316 -11.61 -9.67 -11.93
N TYR A 317 -11.41 -10.80 -11.24
CA TYR A 317 -12.41 -11.42 -10.37
C TYR A 317 -12.84 -10.48 -9.24
N ILE A 318 -11.90 -9.89 -8.51
CA ILE A 318 -12.20 -8.99 -7.38
C ILE A 318 -12.97 -7.77 -7.89
N LEU A 319 -12.47 -7.08 -8.92
CA LEU A 319 -13.08 -5.84 -9.43
C LEU A 319 -14.49 -6.05 -9.99
N ASN A 320 -14.71 -7.11 -10.79
CA ASN A 320 -16.05 -7.44 -11.27
C ASN A 320 -16.99 -7.86 -10.12
N SER A 321 -16.48 -8.56 -9.12
CA SER A 321 -17.25 -8.96 -7.93
C SER A 321 -17.61 -7.78 -7.01
N GLU A 322 -16.87 -6.68 -7.12
CA GLU A 322 -17.18 -5.39 -6.49
C GLU A 322 -18.10 -4.52 -7.37
N GLY A 323 -18.60 -5.06 -8.50
CA GLY A 323 -19.58 -4.41 -9.36
C GLY A 323 -19.00 -3.54 -10.48
N ILE A 324 -17.68 -3.53 -10.66
CA ILE A 324 -17.01 -2.73 -11.69
C ILE A 324 -16.78 -3.59 -12.92
N GLU A 325 -17.38 -3.21 -14.05
CA GLU A 325 -17.31 -4.01 -15.28
C GLU A 325 -15.92 -3.96 -15.92
N GLY A 326 -15.41 -5.11 -16.34
CA GLY A 326 -14.17 -5.14 -17.11
C GLY A 326 -13.70 -6.52 -17.51
N GLU A 327 -12.68 -6.54 -18.37
CA GLU A 327 -12.13 -7.74 -18.98
C GLU A 327 -10.62 -7.86 -18.73
N GLY A 328 -10.13 -9.08 -18.62
CA GLY A 328 -8.71 -9.38 -18.54
C GLY A 328 -8.24 -10.12 -19.78
N TYR A 329 -7.04 -9.77 -20.27
CA TYR A 329 -6.43 -10.41 -21.43
C TYR A 329 -5.09 -11.02 -21.04
N ASP A 330 -4.86 -12.26 -21.43
CA ASP A 330 -3.55 -12.92 -21.28
C ASP A 330 -3.30 -13.82 -22.49
N LEU A 331 -2.02 -13.97 -22.85
CA LEU A 331 -1.59 -14.82 -23.95
C LEU A 331 -1.95 -16.31 -23.70
N ARG A 332 -2.08 -16.71 -22.43
CA ARG A 332 -2.37 -18.10 -22.05
C ARG A 332 -3.46 -18.14 -20.99
N GLU A 333 -4.33 -19.12 -21.15
CA GLU A 333 -5.26 -19.51 -20.10
C GLU A 333 -4.48 -20.11 -18.93
N ARG A 334 -4.81 -19.68 -17.71
CA ARG A 334 -4.14 -20.12 -16.47
C ARG A 334 -4.94 -21.20 -15.76
N LYS A 335 -4.33 -21.89 -14.80
CA LYS A 335 -5.00 -22.96 -14.05
C LYS A 335 -6.22 -22.42 -13.31
N SER A 336 -6.08 -21.22 -12.73
CA SER A 336 -7.16 -20.48 -12.09
C SER A 336 -8.38 -20.25 -12.99
N TRP A 337 -8.22 -20.14 -14.31
CA TRP A 337 -9.34 -19.89 -15.23
C TRP A 337 -10.12 -21.17 -15.49
N ILE A 338 -9.41 -22.30 -15.53
CA ILE A 338 -9.96 -23.62 -15.84
C ILE A 338 -10.68 -24.18 -14.61
N ASP A 339 -10.17 -23.96 -13.40
CA ASP A 339 -10.75 -24.46 -12.16
C ASP A 339 -12.21 -24.00 -11.98
N ASP A 340 -13.14 -24.94 -11.82
CA ASP A 340 -14.57 -24.66 -11.72
C ASP A 340 -15.02 -24.16 -10.35
N ASN A 341 -14.15 -24.23 -9.34
CA ASN A 341 -14.46 -23.79 -7.99
C ASN A 341 -13.95 -22.38 -7.71
N LEU A 342 -12.95 -21.86 -8.45
CA LEU A 342 -12.30 -20.58 -8.14
C LEU A 342 -13.05 -19.36 -8.70
N TYR A 343 -13.43 -19.38 -9.98
CA TYR A 343 -14.13 -18.25 -10.61
C TYR A 343 -15.51 -18.65 -11.15
N PRO A 344 -16.56 -17.85 -10.89
CA PRO A 344 -17.86 -18.03 -11.53
C PRO A 344 -17.79 -17.95 -13.05
N LYS A 345 -18.74 -18.57 -13.75
CA LYS A 345 -18.78 -18.62 -15.22
C LYS A 345 -18.83 -17.22 -15.85
N GLU A 346 -19.53 -16.30 -15.21
CA GLU A 346 -19.66 -14.91 -15.63
C GLU A 346 -18.30 -14.20 -15.62
N ILE A 347 -17.46 -14.52 -14.64
CA ILE A 347 -16.09 -13.97 -14.53
C ILE A 347 -15.17 -14.63 -15.54
N LYS A 348 -15.26 -15.97 -15.71
CA LYS A 348 -14.46 -16.69 -16.72
C LYS A 348 -14.71 -16.15 -18.13
N GLN A 349 -15.93 -15.72 -18.43
CA GLN A 349 -16.27 -15.10 -19.72
C GLN A 349 -15.56 -13.76 -19.96
N ASN A 350 -15.17 -13.06 -18.89
CA ASN A 350 -14.42 -11.80 -18.97
C ASN A 350 -12.89 -12.00 -19.06
N LEU A 351 -12.41 -13.25 -18.97
CA LEU A 351 -11.00 -13.61 -19.14
C LEU A 351 -10.76 -14.10 -20.56
N LYS A 352 -9.97 -13.35 -21.33
CA LYS A 352 -9.76 -13.58 -22.76
C LYS A 352 -8.36 -14.11 -23.01
N ARG A 353 -8.29 -15.34 -23.54
CA ARG A 353 -7.03 -15.92 -24.03
C ARG A 353 -6.70 -15.33 -25.40
N GLN A 354 -6.03 -14.18 -25.40
CA GLN A 354 -5.69 -13.43 -26.60
C GLN A 354 -4.29 -12.84 -26.51
N CYS A 355 -3.55 -12.90 -27.61
CA CYS A 355 -2.30 -12.18 -27.76
C CYS A 355 -2.59 -10.69 -27.95
N LEU A 356 -1.97 -9.89 -27.11
CA LEU A 356 -2.12 -8.44 -27.05
C LEU A 356 -1.20 -7.78 -28.08
N ILE A 357 -1.80 -7.11 -29.07
CA ILE A 357 -1.10 -6.46 -30.17
C ILE A 357 -1.56 -4.99 -30.22
N PRO A 358 -0.71 -4.01 -29.90
CA PRO A 358 -1.07 -2.60 -30.07
C PRO A 358 -1.35 -2.30 -31.55
N ASN A 359 -2.50 -1.69 -31.86
CA ASN A 359 -2.89 -1.28 -33.22
C ASN A 359 -1.79 -0.44 -33.93
N LEU A 360 -1.08 0.41 -33.19
CA LEU A 360 0.06 1.22 -33.65
C LEU A 360 1.20 0.37 -34.25
N SER A 361 1.39 -0.87 -33.78
CA SER A 361 2.41 -1.78 -34.31
C SER A 361 2.10 -2.30 -35.72
N MET A 362 0.85 -2.12 -36.19
CA MET A 362 0.35 -2.65 -37.47
C MET A 362 0.32 -1.59 -38.58
N VAL A 363 0.80 -0.37 -38.34
CA VAL A 363 0.64 0.75 -39.30
C VAL A 363 1.53 0.57 -40.54
N ASN A 364 2.79 0.16 -40.36
CA ASN A 364 3.81 0.25 -41.41
C ASN A 364 3.88 -0.96 -42.36
N LYS A 365 3.11 -2.03 -42.11
CA LYS A 365 3.11 -3.25 -42.92
C LYS A 365 1.70 -3.83 -43.05
N ASP A 366 1.32 -4.23 -44.26
CA ASP A 366 0.05 -4.95 -44.52
C ASP A 366 0.19 -6.47 -44.47
N ARG A 367 1.42 -6.98 -44.56
CA ARG A 367 1.73 -8.41 -44.65
C ARG A 367 2.90 -8.77 -43.74
N TYR A 368 2.77 -9.90 -43.06
CA TYR A 368 3.73 -10.40 -42.09
C TYR A 368 4.08 -11.85 -42.40
N LEU A 369 5.37 -12.17 -42.36
CA LEU A 369 5.89 -13.51 -42.66
C LEU A 369 6.49 -14.10 -41.39
N ILE A 370 6.01 -15.27 -40.97
CA ILE A 370 6.60 -16.01 -39.84
C ILE A 370 6.96 -17.43 -40.24
N LYS A 371 7.85 -18.07 -39.48
CA LYS A 371 8.20 -19.47 -39.70
C LYS A 371 6.99 -20.36 -39.47
N ASN A 372 6.74 -21.30 -40.38
CA ASN A 372 5.76 -22.35 -40.17
C ASN A 372 6.31 -23.36 -39.15
N PHE A 373 5.59 -23.55 -38.04
CA PHE A 373 5.97 -24.52 -37.01
C PHE A 373 5.35 -25.90 -37.22
N ASN A 374 4.47 -26.07 -38.20
CA ASN A 374 4.01 -27.38 -38.63
C ASN A 374 5.14 -28.06 -39.43
N THR A 375 5.40 -29.34 -39.13
CA THR A 375 6.35 -30.15 -39.90
C THR A 375 5.78 -30.42 -41.28
N ASP A 376 6.16 -29.61 -42.26
CA ASP A 376 5.96 -29.91 -43.68
C ASP A 376 7.05 -30.91 -44.12
N PRO A 377 6.69 -32.12 -44.59
CA PRO A 377 7.66 -33.13 -45.01
C PRO A 377 8.44 -32.76 -46.29
N ILE A 378 8.02 -31.72 -47.02
CA ILE A 378 8.63 -31.30 -48.29
C ILE A 378 9.53 -30.07 -48.10
N SER A 379 9.16 -29.13 -47.21
CA SER A 379 9.95 -27.93 -46.92
C SER A 379 10.01 -27.64 -45.42
N SER A 380 11.14 -28.00 -44.81
CA SER A 380 11.45 -27.71 -43.41
C SER A 380 11.58 -26.21 -43.09
N ASN A 381 11.52 -25.33 -44.10
CA ASN A 381 11.63 -23.87 -44.01
C ASN A 381 10.41 -23.13 -44.61
N SER A 382 9.23 -23.74 -44.64
CA SER A 382 8.02 -23.02 -45.08
C SER A 382 7.70 -21.81 -44.18
N MET A 383 7.22 -20.73 -44.79
CA MET A 383 6.80 -19.50 -44.11
C MET A 383 5.28 -19.36 -44.21
N ILE A 384 4.63 -18.88 -43.15
CA ILE A 384 3.21 -18.51 -43.16
C ILE A 384 3.12 -17.00 -43.34
N GLN A 385 2.22 -16.57 -44.23
CA GLN A 385 1.91 -15.17 -44.45
C GLN A 385 0.57 -14.81 -43.80
N TYR A 386 0.56 -13.75 -42.99
CA TYR A 386 -0.64 -13.15 -42.43
C TYR A 386 -0.87 -11.77 -43.03
N LYS A 387 -2.11 -11.45 -43.42
CA LYS A 387 -2.52 -10.08 -43.76
C LYS A 387 -3.01 -9.35 -42.52
N LYS A 388 -2.89 -8.03 -42.53
CA LYS A 388 -3.39 -7.13 -41.48
C LYS A 388 -4.87 -7.39 -41.15
N GLU A 389 -5.71 -7.60 -42.16
CA GLU A 389 -7.14 -7.90 -41.98
C GLU A 389 -7.39 -9.24 -41.31
N ASP A 390 -6.55 -10.25 -41.58
CA ASP A 390 -6.67 -11.57 -40.97
C ASP A 390 -6.35 -11.51 -39.47
N ILE A 391 -5.36 -10.70 -39.11
CA ILE A 391 -4.97 -10.46 -37.71
C ILE A 391 -6.11 -9.75 -36.95
N ARG A 392 -6.70 -8.70 -37.54
CA ARG A 392 -7.85 -7.97 -36.96
C ARG A 392 -9.08 -8.85 -36.74
N LYS A 393 -9.29 -9.87 -37.58
CA LYS A 393 -10.43 -10.81 -37.47
C LYS A 393 -10.15 -12.01 -36.56
N SER A 394 -8.90 -12.21 -36.13
CA SER A 394 -8.51 -13.38 -35.36
C SER A 394 -9.04 -13.32 -33.93
N LYS A 395 -9.76 -14.36 -33.51
CA LYS A 395 -10.20 -14.51 -32.11
C LYS A 395 -9.04 -14.69 -31.13
N ALA A 396 -7.84 -15.04 -31.62
CA ALA A 396 -6.65 -15.23 -30.81
C ALA A 396 -5.88 -13.92 -30.55
N VAL A 397 -6.34 -12.79 -31.09
CA VAL A 397 -5.66 -11.49 -31.00
C VAL A 397 -6.61 -10.46 -30.41
N CYS A 398 -6.07 -9.61 -29.54
CA CYS A 398 -6.69 -8.36 -29.12
C CYS A 398 -5.84 -7.22 -29.69
N THR A 399 -6.40 -6.40 -30.58
CA THR A 399 -5.70 -5.26 -31.20
C THR A 399 -5.68 -4.01 -30.32
N MET A 400 -6.19 -4.09 -29.09
CA MET A 400 -6.36 -2.97 -28.15
C MET A 400 -7.15 -1.79 -28.72
N ASP A 401 -8.04 -2.08 -29.65
CA ASP A 401 -8.94 -1.10 -30.23
C ASP A 401 -10.30 -1.21 -29.54
N TRP A 402 -10.53 -0.27 -28.63
CA TRP A 402 -11.81 -0.05 -27.96
C TRP A 402 -12.39 1.33 -28.32
N SER A 403 -11.95 1.93 -29.42
CA SER A 403 -12.35 3.28 -29.85
C SER A 403 -13.85 3.39 -30.16
N SER A 404 -14.50 2.26 -30.46
CA SER A 404 -15.95 2.17 -30.64
C SER A 404 -16.75 2.13 -29.33
N SER A 405 -16.07 1.95 -28.18
CA SER A 405 -16.72 1.98 -26.87
C SER A 405 -17.22 3.38 -26.58
N LYS A 406 -18.46 3.48 -26.10
CA LYS A 406 -19.03 4.74 -25.58
C LYS A 406 -18.73 4.94 -24.09
N LYS A 407 -18.03 3.97 -23.48
CA LYS A 407 -17.65 3.98 -22.08
C LYS A 407 -16.29 4.66 -21.93
N ILE A 408 -15.98 5.11 -20.72
CA ILE A 408 -14.59 5.32 -20.32
C ILE A 408 -13.96 3.94 -20.17
N THR A 409 -13.00 3.63 -21.05
CA THR A 409 -12.18 2.42 -20.95
C THR A 409 -10.90 2.74 -20.18
N PHE A 410 -10.72 2.19 -18.99
CA PHE A 410 -9.51 2.35 -18.18
C PHE A 410 -8.57 1.16 -18.35
N ILE A 411 -7.29 1.42 -18.63
CA ILE A 411 -6.28 0.38 -18.83
C ILE A 411 -5.50 0.09 -17.54
N ILE A 412 -5.44 -1.18 -17.18
CA ILE A 412 -4.59 -1.68 -16.10
C ILE A 412 -3.40 -2.41 -16.73
N GLY A 413 -2.20 -1.98 -16.39
CA GLY A 413 -0.96 -2.69 -16.68
C GLY A 413 -0.33 -3.22 -15.40
N ASN A 414 -0.90 -4.28 -14.83
CA ASN A 414 -0.33 -4.93 -13.65
C ASN A 414 0.74 -5.95 -14.08
N HIS A 415 2.02 -5.58 -14.01
CA HIS A 415 3.12 -6.41 -14.52
C HIS A 415 2.97 -6.80 -15.99
N SER A 416 2.51 -5.86 -16.83
CA SER A 416 2.18 -6.09 -18.26
C SER A 416 3.37 -6.37 -19.19
N ASP A 417 4.53 -6.76 -18.64
CA ASP A 417 5.77 -7.12 -19.33
C ASP A 417 6.11 -6.21 -20.52
N GLU A 418 6.04 -6.76 -21.73
CA GLU A 418 6.39 -6.11 -23.00
C GLU A 418 5.48 -4.93 -23.35
N LEU A 419 4.29 -4.83 -22.74
CA LEU A 419 3.30 -3.77 -22.97
C LEU A 419 3.54 -2.52 -22.11
N THR A 420 4.44 -2.58 -21.13
CA THR A 420 4.66 -1.49 -20.16
C THR A 420 4.85 -0.11 -20.83
N CYS A 421 5.64 -0.03 -21.90
CA CYS A 421 5.89 1.22 -22.62
C CYS A 421 4.83 1.56 -23.68
N TRP A 422 4.00 0.58 -24.07
CA TRP A 422 2.90 0.78 -25.02
C TRP A 422 1.71 1.46 -24.39
N ILE A 423 1.41 1.16 -23.11
CA ILE A 423 0.20 1.63 -22.41
C ILE A 423 -0.04 3.14 -22.54
N PRO A 424 0.95 4.03 -22.34
CA PRO A 424 0.73 5.47 -22.48
C PRO A 424 0.32 5.93 -23.89
N LEU A 425 0.60 5.13 -24.92
CA LEU A 425 0.34 5.45 -26.33
C LEU A 425 -1.02 4.92 -26.81
N LEU A 426 -1.78 4.19 -25.97
CA LEU A 426 -3.04 3.57 -26.39
C LEU A 426 -4.23 4.55 -26.43
N GLY A 427 -4.11 5.72 -25.80
CA GLY A 427 -5.16 6.75 -25.81
C GLY A 427 -6.28 6.57 -24.78
N TYR A 428 -6.04 5.74 -23.76
CA TYR A 428 -6.99 5.46 -22.70
C TYR A 428 -6.40 5.83 -21.33
N PRO A 429 -7.20 6.34 -20.38
CA PRO A 429 -6.77 6.52 -18.99
C PRO A 429 -6.17 5.22 -18.45
N PHE A 430 -5.08 5.31 -17.66
CA PHE A 430 -4.38 4.11 -17.25
C PHE A 430 -3.75 4.18 -15.86
N MET A 431 -3.52 3.00 -15.30
CA MET A 431 -2.54 2.74 -14.25
C MET A 431 -1.60 1.63 -14.74
N VAL A 432 -0.29 1.85 -14.64
CA VAL A 432 0.71 0.81 -14.90
C VAL A 432 1.61 0.60 -13.68
N LEU A 433 1.89 -0.66 -13.36
CA LEU A 433 2.90 -1.11 -12.43
C LEU A 433 4.06 -1.69 -13.25
N PRO A 434 5.08 -0.89 -13.58
CA PRO A 434 6.14 -1.31 -14.48
C PRO A 434 6.88 -2.51 -13.88
N CYS A 435 7.03 -3.57 -14.66
CA CYS A 435 7.77 -4.75 -14.20
C CYS A 435 9.07 -4.95 -14.97
N CYS A 436 8.99 -5.23 -16.26
CA CYS A 436 10.11 -5.66 -17.08
C CYS A 436 10.48 -4.57 -18.11
N SER A 437 11.78 -4.35 -18.26
CA SER A 437 12.29 -3.34 -19.19
C SER A 437 12.39 -3.90 -20.60
N TYR A 438 11.33 -3.72 -21.37
CA TYR A 438 11.27 -4.03 -22.80
C TYR A 438 11.13 -2.76 -23.63
N ASP A 439 11.68 -2.77 -24.84
CA ASP A 439 11.42 -1.76 -25.86
C ASP A 439 10.17 -2.12 -26.70
N PHE A 440 9.83 -1.26 -27.66
CA PHE A 440 8.71 -1.47 -28.59
C PHE A 440 8.92 -2.64 -29.57
N ASN A 441 10.09 -3.28 -29.62
CA ASN A 441 10.34 -4.51 -30.38
C ASN A 441 10.24 -5.79 -29.53
N ALA A 442 9.77 -5.68 -28.28
CA ALA A 442 9.79 -6.77 -27.29
C ALA A 442 11.23 -7.27 -26.96
N LYS A 443 12.24 -6.42 -27.11
CA LYS A 443 13.62 -6.74 -26.70
C LYS A 443 13.88 -6.19 -25.30
N LYS A 444 14.57 -6.98 -24.48
CA LYS A 444 14.99 -6.51 -23.14
C LYS A 444 16.01 -5.40 -23.30
N VAL A 445 15.75 -4.26 -22.66
CA VAL A 445 16.60 -3.08 -22.70
C VAL A 445 16.89 -2.56 -21.30
N ARG A 446 17.90 -1.69 -21.20
CA ARG A 446 18.22 -0.99 -19.96
C ARG A 446 18.07 0.51 -20.17
N TYR A 447 17.01 1.07 -19.61
CA TYR A 447 16.80 2.51 -19.62
C TYR A 447 17.82 3.23 -18.74
N THR A 448 18.24 4.42 -19.16
CA THR A 448 19.21 5.26 -18.44
C THR A 448 18.57 6.60 -18.11
N ASN A 449 18.79 7.08 -16.88
CA ASN A 449 18.32 8.38 -16.44
C ASN A 449 19.38 9.43 -16.81
N LYS A 450 19.09 10.30 -17.79
CA LYS A 450 19.84 11.56 -17.94
C LYS A 450 19.37 12.52 -16.86
N LYS A 451 20.28 13.29 -16.24
CA LYS A 451 19.95 14.22 -15.14
C LYS A 451 18.81 15.20 -15.50
N GLU A 452 18.75 15.63 -16.76
CA GLU A 452 17.77 16.56 -17.31
C GLU A 452 16.35 15.98 -17.48
N ASN A 453 16.16 14.66 -17.30
CA ASN A 453 14.89 13.96 -17.53
C ASN A 453 14.49 13.06 -16.34
N ASN A 454 14.86 13.46 -15.13
CA ASN A 454 14.60 12.67 -13.94
C ASN A 454 13.33 13.13 -13.22
N TYR A 455 12.18 12.83 -13.83
CA TYR A 455 10.84 13.20 -13.34
C TYR A 455 10.55 12.66 -11.93
N LEU A 456 11.18 11.56 -11.52
CA LEU A 456 11.08 11.05 -10.15
C LEU A 456 11.74 11.96 -9.09
N ASN A 457 12.76 12.77 -9.43
CA ASN A 457 13.46 13.62 -8.47
C ASN A 457 12.76 14.97 -8.22
N GLU A 458 11.97 15.50 -9.15
CA GLU A 458 11.14 16.70 -8.90
C GLU A 458 9.96 16.39 -7.97
N HIS A 459 9.54 15.11 -7.94
CA HIS A 459 8.44 14.65 -7.11
C HIS A 459 8.87 13.88 -5.86
N THR A 460 10.16 13.60 -5.65
CA THR A 460 10.63 12.95 -4.41
C THR A 460 11.73 13.78 -3.76
N ASN A 461 11.57 14.14 -2.48
CA ASN A 461 12.58 14.88 -1.70
C ASN A 461 13.77 13.99 -1.31
N SER A 462 14.36 13.31 -2.30
CA SER A 462 15.53 12.45 -2.18
C SER A 462 16.80 13.28 -2.32
N ASN A 463 17.24 13.92 -1.23
CA ASN A 463 18.51 14.65 -1.14
C ASN A 463 19.79 13.77 -1.23
N ASN A 464 19.69 12.54 -1.73
CA ASN A 464 20.85 11.70 -2.02
C ASN A 464 20.79 11.29 -3.49
N GLY A 465 21.66 11.88 -4.32
CA GLY A 465 21.77 11.68 -5.78
C GLY A 465 22.11 10.27 -6.25
N LYS A 466 21.30 9.26 -5.88
CA LYS A 466 21.42 7.85 -6.26
C LYS A 466 20.10 7.29 -6.82
N SER A 467 19.37 8.06 -7.63
CA SER A 467 18.19 7.59 -8.37
C SER A 467 18.56 6.83 -9.68
N ASN A 468 19.47 5.86 -9.60
CA ASN A 468 20.00 5.11 -10.76
C ASN A 468 19.62 3.62 -10.77
N SER A 469 18.57 3.22 -10.03
CA SER A 469 18.12 1.82 -10.05
C SER A 469 17.48 1.50 -11.42
N LYS A 470 17.70 0.27 -11.92
CA LYS A 470 17.10 -0.18 -13.20
C LYS A 470 15.57 0.00 -13.20
N TYR A 471 14.96 -0.21 -12.04
CA TYR A 471 13.52 -0.06 -11.85
C TYR A 471 13.07 1.41 -11.93
N ALA A 472 13.78 2.32 -11.24
CA ALA A 472 13.49 3.75 -11.33
C ALA A 472 13.64 4.28 -12.76
N SER A 473 14.63 3.79 -13.52
CA SER A 473 14.77 4.16 -14.94
C SER A 473 13.59 3.71 -15.80
N LEU A 474 13.01 2.53 -15.54
CA LEU A 474 11.83 2.05 -16.25
C LEU A 474 10.60 2.91 -15.92
N VAL A 475 10.40 3.25 -14.64
CA VAL A 475 9.31 4.13 -14.20
C VAL A 475 9.45 5.52 -14.85
N ASN A 476 10.65 6.09 -14.84
CA ASN A 476 10.93 7.35 -15.54
C ASN A 476 10.66 7.26 -17.04
N GLN A 477 10.98 6.13 -17.69
CA GLN A 477 10.67 5.96 -19.10
C GLN A 477 9.17 6.00 -19.37
N VAL A 478 8.35 5.34 -18.55
CA VAL A 478 6.89 5.40 -18.67
C VAL A 478 6.40 6.85 -18.53
N ILE A 479 6.84 7.57 -17.48
CA ILE A 479 6.46 8.98 -17.27
C ILE A 479 6.91 9.87 -18.44
N LYS A 480 8.12 9.64 -18.95
CA LYS A 480 8.65 10.36 -20.12
C LYS A 480 7.76 10.14 -21.34
N LEU A 481 7.42 8.89 -21.66
CA LEU A 481 6.54 8.58 -22.79
C LEU A 481 5.17 9.24 -22.61
N SER A 482 4.61 9.21 -21.39
CA SER A 482 3.36 9.87 -21.07
C SER A 482 3.42 11.39 -21.31
N ASN A 483 4.49 12.06 -20.87
CA ASN A 483 4.72 13.48 -21.14
C ASN A 483 4.86 13.77 -22.63
N GLN A 484 5.59 12.92 -23.36
CA GLN A 484 5.83 13.10 -24.80
C GLN A 484 4.55 13.00 -25.64
N VAL A 485 3.59 12.17 -25.24
CA VAL A 485 2.27 12.10 -25.92
C VAL A 485 1.31 13.19 -25.45
N GLY A 486 1.58 13.85 -24.31
CA GLY A 486 0.79 15.00 -23.83
C GLY A 486 -0.13 14.73 -22.64
N TRP A 487 0.04 13.60 -21.92
CA TRP A 487 -0.74 13.34 -20.71
C TRP A 487 -0.54 14.44 -19.68
N LYS A 488 -1.64 14.89 -19.08
CA LYS A 488 -1.66 15.91 -18.03
C LYS A 488 -1.69 15.26 -16.66
N ASN A 489 -1.17 15.99 -15.66
CA ASN A 489 -1.25 15.61 -14.25
C ASN A 489 -0.82 14.16 -13.99
N ILE A 490 0.29 13.72 -14.60
CA ILE A 490 0.81 12.36 -14.41
C ILE A 490 1.23 12.20 -12.95
N GLN A 491 0.66 11.20 -12.28
CA GLN A 491 0.95 10.94 -10.88
C GLN A 491 1.71 9.62 -10.73
N SER A 492 2.52 9.53 -9.68
CA SER A 492 3.13 8.27 -9.27
C SER A 492 3.10 8.10 -7.76
N GLN A 493 2.91 6.85 -7.32
CA GLN A 493 2.88 6.50 -5.90
C GLN A 493 3.46 5.10 -5.70
N SER A 494 4.28 4.93 -4.66
CA SER A 494 4.61 3.59 -4.14
C SER A 494 3.38 3.00 -3.44
N ILE A 495 2.73 2.02 -4.05
CA ILE A 495 1.60 1.31 -3.47
C ILE A 495 2.06 0.25 -2.46
N ARG A 496 1.16 -0.12 -1.54
CA ARG A 496 1.47 -0.95 -0.36
C ARG A 496 1.35 -2.45 -0.65
N ILE A 497 2.15 -2.92 -1.62
CA ILE A 497 2.24 -4.34 -2.01
C ILE A 497 3.55 -4.99 -1.54
N PRO A 498 3.59 -6.32 -1.34
CA PRO A 498 4.81 -7.05 -0.99
C PRO A 498 5.74 -7.29 -2.19
N SER A 499 6.01 -6.24 -2.97
CA SER A 499 6.85 -6.26 -4.17
C SER A 499 7.86 -5.11 -4.16
N THR A 500 9.05 -5.35 -4.70
CA THR A 500 10.05 -4.29 -4.93
C THR A 500 9.72 -3.43 -6.14
N ARG A 501 8.75 -3.85 -6.96
CA ARG A 501 8.24 -3.16 -8.14
C ARG A 501 6.83 -2.66 -7.84
N ASN A 502 6.74 -1.60 -7.04
CA ASN A 502 5.51 -1.13 -6.42
C ASN A 502 5.15 0.33 -6.73
N ILE A 503 5.83 0.98 -7.68
CA ILE A 503 5.49 2.34 -8.11
C ILE A 503 4.44 2.23 -9.21
N ALA A 504 3.22 2.67 -8.89
CA ALA A 504 2.15 2.87 -9.86
C ALA A 504 2.37 4.22 -10.57
N VAL A 505 2.25 4.24 -11.89
CA VAL A 505 2.16 5.45 -12.70
C VAL A 505 0.73 5.56 -13.22
N VAL A 506 0.09 6.70 -12.99
CA VAL A 506 -1.32 6.95 -13.31
C VAL A 506 -1.44 8.19 -14.18
N ALA A 507 -2.24 8.11 -15.23
CA ALA A 507 -2.65 9.27 -16.02
C ALA A 507 -4.11 9.10 -16.46
N THR A 508 -4.90 10.17 -16.29
CA THR A 508 -6.36 10.15 -16.55
C THR A 508 -6.85 11.31 -17.40
N GLU A 509 -5.98 12.28 -17.70
CA GLU A 509 -6.37 13.55 -18.30
C GLU A 509 -5.51 13.83 -19.54
N HIS A 510 -6.16 14.02 -20.68
CA HIS A 510 -5.53 14.40 -21.94
C HIS A 510 -6.56 15.15 -22.81
N ASP A 511 -6.13 16.15 -23.59
CA ASP A 511 -7.05 16.98 -24.40
C ASP A 511 -7.75 16.17 -25.49
N ASN A 512 -7.01 15.28 -26.15
CA ASN A 512 -7.51 14.39 -27.19
C ASN A 512 -8.06 13.04 -26.68
N LEU A 513 -8.53 12.95 -25.43
CA LEU A 513 -9.15 11.70 -24.96
C LEU A 513 -10.34 11.31 -25.85
N ASN A 514 -10.41 10.04 -26.23
CA ASN A 514 -11.44 9.48 -27.13
C ASN A 514 -11.43 10.03 -28.58
N GLU A 515 -10.42 10.79 -28.97
CA GLU A 515 -10.25 11.27 -30.35
C GLU A 515 -9.37 10.30 -31.14
N PHE A 516 -10.01 9.32 -31.78
CA PHE A 516 -9.37 8.37 -32.68
C PHE A 516 -9.60 8.77 -34.14
N ASP A 517 -8.62 8.52 -35.01
CA ASP A 517 -8.77 8.73 -36.45
C ASP A 517 -9.64 7.63 -37.11
N ASP A 518 -9.86 7.75 -38.42
CA ASP A 518 -10.64 6.77 -39.21
C ASP A 518 -10.00 5.36 -39.24
N ASP A 519 -8.71 5.24 -38.90
CA ASP A 519 -8.00 3.97 -38.74
C ASP A 519 -8.09 3.41 -37.31
N HIS A 520 -8.85 4.06 -36.43
CA HIS A 520 -8.97 3.79 -35.00
C HIS A 520 -7.66 3.95 -34.22
N LEU A 521 -6.79 4.87 -34.66
CA LEU A 521 -5.49 5.16 -34.05
C LEU A 521 -5.54 6.47 -33.27
N TRP A 522 -5.01 6.45 -32.05
CA TRP A 522 -4.92 7.63 -31.21
C TRP A 522 -3.61 8.37 -31.47
N MET A 523 -3.71 9.66 -31.80
CA MET A 523 -2.55 10.55 -32.03
C MET A 523 -1.47 9.92 -32.93
N LYS A 524 -1.91 9.27 -34.01
CA LYS A 524 -1.11 8.38 -34.87
C LYS A 524 0.28 8.90 -35.18
N GLU A 525 0.39 10.12 -35.72
CA GLU A 525 1.68 10.69 -36.15
C GLU A 525 2.66 10.88 -34.98
N GLN A 526 2.17 11.41 -33.86
CA GLN A 526 2.98 11.65 -32.66
C GLN A 526 3.41 10.34 -32.00
N CYS A 527 2.48 9.38 -31.86
CA CYS A 527 2.77 8.05 -31.33
C CYS A 527 3.81 7.31 -32.17
N LEU A 528 3.68 7.32 -33.51
CA LEU A 528 4.64 6.69 -34.40
C LEU A 528 6.01 7.36 -34.34
N LYS A 529 6.06 8.70 -34.28
CA LYS A 529 7.33 9.43 -34.08
C LYS A 529 8.03 9.00 -32.79
N ILE A 530 7.31 8.89 -31.68
CA ILE A 530 7.86 8.44 -30.40
C ILE A 530 8.35 6.99 -30.49
N ILE A 531 7.61 6.11 -31.16
CA ILE A 531 8.01 4.71 -31.37
C ILE A 531 9.33 4.65 -32.15
N GLU A 532 9.45 5.41 -33.25
CA GLU A 532 10.67 5.47 -34.06
C GLU A 532 11.87 6.06 -33.28
N GLU A 533 11.66 7.12 -32.49
CA GLU A 533 12.68 7.69 -31.60
C GLU A 533 13.19 6.69 -30.55
N ASN A 534 12.41 5.66 -30.24
CA ASN A 534 12.74 4.59 -29.29
C ASN A 534 13.11 3.27 -30.00
N GLY A 535 13.48 3.31 -31.28
CA GLY A 535 14.02 2.15 -32.02
C GLY A 535 13.00 1.35 -32.83
N GLY A 536 11.79 1.90 -33.03
CA GLY A 536 10.74 1.31 -33.84
C GLY A 536 10.07 0.10 -33.20
N CYS A 537 9.09 -0.48 -33.90
CA CYS A 537 8.34 -1.67 -33.46
C CYS A 537 8.24 -2.76 -34.53
N GLY A 538 9.06 -2.70 -35.57
CA GLY A 538 8.89 -3.49 -36.80
C GLY A 538 8.93 -5.01 -36.62
N ASN A 539 9.50 -5.52 -35.51
CA ASN A 539 9.57 -6.94 -35.19
C ASN A 539 8.52 -7.39 -34.15
N TYR A 540 7.81 -6.46 -33.50
CA TYR A 540 6.90 -6.78 -32.40
C TYR A 540 5.80 -7.74 -32.85
N LEU A 541 5.11 -7.40 -33.96
CA LEU A 541 4.01 -8.21 -34.46
C LEU A 541 4.46 -9.60 -34.91
N GLU A 542 5.60 -9.70 -35.59
CA GLU A 542 6.17 -10.99 -36.02
C GLU A 542 6.52 -11.87 -34.81
N ASN A 543 7.03 -11.29 -33.73
CA ASN A 543 7.26 -12.00 -32.46
C ASN A 543 5.94 -12.50 -31.84
N CYS A 544 4.90 -11.65 -31.78
CA CYS A 544 3.58 -12.05 -31.29
C CYS A 544 2.97 -13.19 -32.12
N LEU A 545 2.99 -13.08 -33.44
CA LEU A 545 2.48 -14.12 -34.34
C LEU A 545 3.25 -15.43 -34.20
N THR A 546 4.58 -15.35 -34.06
CA THR A 546 5.45 -16.49 -33.78
C THR A 546 5.08 -17.16 -32.46
N LEU A 547 4.82 -16.38 -31.41
CA LEU A 547 4.37 -16.89 -30.11
C LEU A 547 3.03 -17.63 -30.22
N ILE A 548 2.04 -17.03 -30.89
CA ILE A 548 0.73 -17.67 -31.14
C ILE A 548 0.92 -19.01 -31.86
N ALA A 549 1.68 -19.01 -32.96
CA ALA A 549 1.92 -20.21 -33.76
C ALA A 549 2.66 -21.30 -32.96
N SER A 550 3.59 -20.92 -32.08
CA SER A 550 4.35 -21.86 -31.25
C SER A 550 3.50 -22.60 -30.21
N GLN A 551 2.37 -22.03 -29.78
CA GLN A 551 1.46 -22.69 -28.83
C GLN A 551 0.73 -23.89 -29.45
N HIS A 552 0.70 -23.98 -30.78
CA HIS A 552 0.09 -25.08 -31.52
C HIS A 552 1.08 -26.19 -31.91
N LYS A 553 2.34 -26.12 -31.44
CA LYS A 553 3.27 -27.27 -31.54
C LYS A 553 2.69 -28.44 -30.74
N LYS A 554 2.22 -29.46 -31.47
CA LYS A 554 1.88 -30.77 -30.92
C LYS A 554 3.13 -31.52 -30.49
#